data_AF-A0A3L8C043-F1
#
_entry.id   AF-A0A3L8C043-F1
#
_cell.length_a   1.000
_cell.length_b   1.000
_cell.length_c   1.000
_cell.angle_alpha   90.00
_cell.angle_beta   90.00
_cell.angle_gamma   90.00
#
_symmetry.space_group_name_H-M   'P 1'
#
loop_
_entity.id
_entity.type
_entity.pdbx_description
1 polymer ?
#
loop_
_entity_poly.entity_id
_entity_poly.type
_entity_poly.pdbx_seq_one_letter_code
_entity_poly.pdbx_strand_id
1 'polypeptide(L)'
;MTDPHISHKKRFISLKWRALALTSALLVVVFTIFLMASRYSSQLQLKEQGKDRTQRYVEQLEALLDRQVHRMQALSGLLVEFDGMEQAIRAGQADQIKRRVKGLWSRFQEEASITSIVIFSPSDEVLLWQGDPSIPPDMVEKFRTDWKHRFALSCFDTCEVYTVVPLELEGWGKGMVVLGAYMNQVVERLQGLSKAEVALAVRRNQDGIEHLNNLSGWNSDVVYSTNQGRALEMLKQLATQHNRAEVFNGILVQEGARFYEVVLRPLRGAVFPRQGELYIITDITTEMLQHQTMQRNGLVFGVVGLIFAELVLLTTLWGPLNRLRAMASVLPMLATQKFTHIRQELNSLHRDIPFSDESDVLNSSAMRLSHLLEELQSELHSRAEELEKKTVDLESEKHFVQGILDTAHALILTQDRTGCIAMVNHHCSWITGYDTGELVGKSFFWLLPQSEQLPDLQFQINELANGFRSELHHESAVVRKDGTTMYMAWYHSLLPGGKEGHQILSIALDISERKEAEERLGWLASHDTLTGLFNRRRFGEELQKSISHAKRYSRSGAVLFFDLDQFKDVNDTSGHKVGDNLLRRVSERLRIE
;
A
#
# COMPACT_ATOMS: atom_id res chain seq x y z
N MET A 1 -35.73 24.76 -0.30
CA MET A 1 -35.80 23.48 0.43
C MET A 1 -34.52 22.72 0.12
N THR A 2 -33.77 22.43 1.17
CA THR A 2 -32.35 22.09 1.19
C THR A 2 -32.11 20.59 1.06
N ASP A 3 -31.12 20.25 0.23
CA ASP A 3 -30.57 18.92 -0.02
C ASP A 3 -29.62 18.50 1.12
N PRO A 4 -29.75 17.32 1.76
CA PRO A 4 -28.85 16.91 2.83
C PRO A 4 -27.73 16.01 2.29
N HIS A 5 -26.59 16.61 1.95
CA HIS A 5 -25.33 15.90 1.82
C HIS A 5 -24.87 15.40 3.22
N ILE A 6 -25.15 14.14 3.53
CA ILE A 6 -24.58 13.45 4.69
C ILE A 6 -23.11 13.12 4.41
N SER A 7 -22.23 14.01 4.87
CA SER A 7 -20.79 13.76 4.97
C SER A 7 -20.51 12.72 6.06
N HIS A 8 -20.38 11.44 5.67
CA HIS A 8 -19.76 10.45 6.53
C HIS A 8 -18.28 10.82 6.72
N LYS A 9 -17.96 11.51 7.82
CA LYS A 9 -16.58 11.63 8.33
C LYS A 9 -16.02 10.22 8.55
N LYS A 10 -15.32 9.67 7.57
CA LYS A 10 -14.57 8.42 7.70
C LYS A 10 -13.54 8.61 8.83
N ARG A 11 -13.63 7.78 9.88
CA ARG A 11 -12.62 7.75 10.96
C ARG A 11 -11.26 7.39 10.34
N PHE A 12 -10.32 8.34 10.35
CA PHE A 12 -8.98 8.15 9.82
C PHE A 12 -8.11 7.43 10.86
N ILE A 13 -7.85 6.14 10.63
CA ILE A 13 -6.88 5.38 11.40
C ILE A 13 -5.60 5.33 10.57
N SER A 14 -4.54 5.94 11.10
CA SER A 14 -3.21 5.92 10.49
C SER A 14 -2.74 4.49 10.24
N LEU A 15 -2.11 4.24 9.10
CA LEU A 15 -1.64 2.91 8.66
C LEU A 15 -0.82 2.19 9.75
N LYS A 16 -0.05 2.93 10.56
CA LYS A 16 0.74 2.39 11.68
C LYS A 16 -0.06 1.61 12.70
N TRP A 17 -1.23 2.13 13.10
CA TRP A 17 -2.07 1.50 14.12
C TRP A 17 -2.81 0.29 13.56
N ARG A 18 -3.12 0.29 12.25
CA ARG A 18 -3.68 -0.88 11.56
C ARG A 18 -2.67 -2.01 11.42
N ALA A 19 -1.45 -1.69 10.97
CA ALA A 19 -0.38 -2.67 10.81
C ALA A 19 0.00 -3.30 12.17
N LEU A 20 0.18 -2.46 13.20
CA LEU A 20 0.46 -2.92 14.56
C LEU A 20 -0.68 -3.79 15.10
N ALA A 21 -1.94 -3.38 14.97
CA ALA A 21 -3.07 -4.15 15.48
C ALA A 21 -3.23 -5.53 14.80
N LEU A 22 -3.04 -5.60 13.48
CA LEU A 22 -3.14 -6.86 12.73
C LEU A 22 -1.99 -7.82 13.07
N THR A 23 -0.76 -7.31 13.14
CA THR A 23 0.42 -8.12 13.49
C THR A 23 0.36 -8.57 14.95
N SER A 24 -0.07 -7.70 15.86
CA SER A 24 -0.31 -8.02 17.27
C SER A 24 -1.36 -9.11 17.45
N ALA A 25 -2.50 -8.99 16.77
CA ALA A 25 -3.55 -10.01 16.80
C ALA A 25 -3.03 -11.37 16.31
N LEU A 26 -2.24 -11.39 15.24
CA LEU A 26 -1.61 -12.62 14.74
C LEU A 26 -0.65 -13.22 15.77
N LEU A 27 0.16 -12.39 16.43
CA LEU A 27 1.15 -12.83 17.42
C LEU A 27 0.47 -13.45 18.65
N VAL A 28 -0.64 -12.86 19.10
CA VAL A 28 -1.47 -13.42 20.18
C VAL A 28 -2.07 -14.77 19.77
N VAL A 29 -2.59 -14.91 18.54
CA VAL A 29 -3.15 -16.18 18.05
C VAL A 29 -2.08 -17.27 17.97
N VAL A 30 -0.92 -16.98 17.40
CA VAL A 30 0.19 -17.95 17.34
C VAL A 30 0.65 -18.35 18.75
N PHE A 31 0.77 -17.38 19.65
CA PHE A 31 1.21 -17.62 21.02
C PHE A 31 0.20 -18.46 21.83
N THR A 32 -1.11 -18.20 21.66
CA THR A 32 -2.18 -19.00 22.29
C THR A 32 -2.20 -20.43 21.80
N ILE A 33 -2.04 -20.66 20.48
CA ILE A 33 -1.91 -21.99 19.90
C ILE A 33 -0.68 -22.71 20.49
N PHE A 34 0.46 -22.03 20.58
CA PHE A 34 1.68 -22.60 21.17
C PHE A 34 1.48 -23.00 22.63
N LEU A 35 0.88 -22.14 23.46
CA LEU A 35 0.58 -22.47 24.85
C LEU A 35 -0.37 -23.67 24.98
N MET A 36 -1.37 -23.76 24.10
CA MET A 36 -2.31 -24.89 24.08
C MET A 36 -1.60 -26.19 23.69
N ALA A 37 -0.77 -26.16 22.65
CA ALA A 37 0.03 -27.31 22.21
C ALA A 37 1.04 -27.76 23.29
N SER A 38 1.71 -26.80 23.93
CA SER A 38 2.64 -27.07 25.03
C SER A 38 1.94 -27.73 26.21
N ARG A 39 0.77 -27.20 26.64
CA ARG A 39 -0.04 -27.82 27.70
C ARG A 39 -0.49 -29.23 27.34
N TYR A 40 -0.96 -29.44 26.12
CA TYR A 40 -1.37 -30.76 25.65
C TYR A 40 -0.21 -31.76 25.66
N SER A 41 0.96 -31.36 25.15
CA SER A 41 2.17 -32.18 25.16
C SER A 41 2.61 -32.55 26.58
N SER A 42 2.62 -31.60 27.52
CA SER A 42 2.97 -31.88 28.92
C SER A 42 1.98 -32.84 29.60
N GLN A 43 0.68 -32.71 29.32
CA GLN A 43 -0.34 -33.63 29.85
C GLN A 43 -0.17 -35.05 29.30
N LEU A 44 0.16 -35.18 28.02
CA LEU A 44 0.42 -36.47 27.39
C LEU A 44 1.63 -37.15 28.06
N GLN A 45 2.71 -36.40 28.27
CA GLN A 45 3.92 -36.90 28.92
C GLN A 45 3.68 -37.36 30.36
N LEU A 46 2.88 -36.63 31.15
CA LEU A 46 2.51 -37.06 32.50
C LEU A 46 1.74 -38.39 32.51
N LYS A 47 0.80 -38.58 31.57
CA LYS A 47 0.05 -39.83 31.45
C LYS A 47 0.95 -41.01 31.07
N GLU A 48 1.92 -40.78 30.19
CA GLU A 48 2.87 -41.80 29.77
C GLU A 48 3.80 -42.21 30.93
N GLN A 49 4.33 -41.23 31.68
CA GLN A 49 5.11 -41.48 32.89
C GLN A 49 4.33 -42.27 33.95
N GLY A 50 3.03 -42.00 34.13
CA GLY A 50 2.16 -42.75 35.03
C GLY A 50 2.01 -44.23 34.63
N LYS A 51 1.86 -44.50 33.32
CA LYS A 51 1.82 -45.88 32.79
C LYS A 51 3.13 -46.62 33.04
N ASP A 52 4.26 -46.01 32.70
CA ASP A 52 5.60 -46.62 32.90
C ASP A 52 5.89 -46.88 34.37
N ARG A 53 5.49 -45.96 35.26
CA ARG A 53 5.61 -46.14 36.71
C ARG A 53 4.77 -47.31 37.19
N THR A 54 3.50 -47.38 36.77
CA THR A 54 2.63 -48.49 37.16
C THR A 54 3.16 -49.85 36.68
N GLN A 55 3.67 -49.90 35.43
CA GLN A 55 4.26 -51.11 34.87
C GLN A 55 5.48 -51.56 35.69
N ARG A 56 6.37 -50.63 36.07
CA ARG A 56 7.50 -50.92 36.96
C ARG A 56 7.08 -51.50 38.31
N TYR A 57 5.98 -51.01 38.91
CA TYR A 57 5.49 -51.57 40.16
C TYR A 57 4.97 -53.00 40.02
N VAL A 58 4.27 -53.30 38.91
CA VAL A 58 3.81 -54.66 38.62
C VAL A 58 5.00 -55.61 38.44
N GLU A 59 6.02 -55.19 37.68
CA GLU A 59 7.24 -55.99 37.48
C GLU A 59 8.01 -56.22 38.80
N GLN A 60 8.12 -55.19 39.65
CA GLN A 60 8.72 -55.33 40.98
C GLN A 60 7.92 -56.27 41.88
N LEU A 61 6.59 -56.21 41.83
CA LEU A 61 5.72 -57.12 42.57
C LEU A 61 5.94 -58.58 42.12
N GLU A 62 5.93 -58.83 40.80
CA GLU A 62 6.17 -60.17 40.25
C GLU A 62 7.54 -60.72 40.65
N ALA A 63 8.59 -59.89 40.63
CA ALA A 63 9.94 -60.28 41.08
C ALA A 63 9.98 -60.58 42.60
N LEU A 64 9.27 -59.80 43.43
CA LEU A 64 9.17 -60.05 44.86
C LEU A 64 8.39 -61.33 45.18
N LEU A 65 7.31 -61.60 44.44
CA LEU A 65 6.54 -62.84 44.54
C LEU A 65 7.43 -64.04 44.20
N ASP A 66 8.15 -63.99 43.09
CA ASP A 66 9.07 -65.06 42.67
C ASP A 66 10.15 -65.31 43.74
N ARG A 67 10.72 -64.24 44.33
CA ARG A 67 11.67 -64.38 45.45
C ARG A 67 11.05 -65.00 46.70
N GLN A 68 9.81 -64.65 47.06
CA GLN A 68 9.15 -65.29 48.20
C GLN A 68 8.89 -66.78 47.94
N VAL A 69 8.48 -67.13 46.73
CA VAL A 69 8.25 -68.51 46.32
C VAL A 69 9.53 -69.33 46.44
N HIS A 70 10.66 -68.85 45.90
CA HIS A 70 11.95 -69.53 46.04
C HIS A 70 12.34 -69.72 47.52
N ARG A 71 12.04 -68.74 48.38
CA ARG A 71 12.28 -68.84 49.82
C ARG A 71 11.42 -69.92 50.47
N MET A 72 10.13 -69.99 50.14
CA MET A 72 9.22 -71.03 50.61
C MET A 72 9.71 -72.41 50.16
N GLN A 73 10.11 -72.55 48.90
CA GLN A 73 10.62 -73.81 48.36
C GLN A 73 11.90 -74.27 49.07
N ALA A 74 12.84 -73.37 49.37
CA ALA A 74 14.05 -73.69 50.13
C ALA A 74 13.74 -74.22 51.54
N LEU A 75 12.71 -73.66 52.19
CA LEU A 75 12.27 -74.12 53.52
C LEU A 75 11.61 -75.49 53.50
N SER A 76 10.96 -75.86 52.40
CA SER A 76 10.43 -77.22 52.24
C SER A 76 11.53 -78.28 52.18
N GLY A 77 12.70 -77.96 51.60
CA GLY A 77 13.85 -78.87 51.60
C GLY A 77 14.33 -79.18 53.02
N LEU A 78 14.43 -78.14 53.85
CA LEU A 78 14.81 -78.27 55.27
C LEU A 78 13.77 -79.06 56.09
N LEU A 79 12.50 -79.07 55.68
CA LEU A 79 11.44 -79.81 56.37
C LEU A 79 11.77 -81.32 56.45
N VAL A 80 12.34 -81.88 55.40
CA VAL A 80 12.67 -83.32 55.31
C VAL A 80 13.92 -83.67 56.12
N GLU A 81 14.85 -82.73 56.26
CA GLU A 81 16.13 -82.90 56.95
C GLU A 81 16.00 -82.94 58.49
N PHE A 82 14.84 -82.57 59.04
CA PHE A 82 14.61 -82.67 60.48
C PHE A 82 14.62 -84.14 60.93
N ASP A 83 15.31 -84.39 62.05
CA ASP A 83 15.49 -85.72 62.62
C ASP A 83 14.16 -86.49 62.69
N GLY A 84 14.13 -87.69 62.12
CA GLY A 84 12.97 -88.58 62.08
C GLY A 84 11.75 -88.10 61.27
N MET A 85 11.82 -86.99 60.53
CA MET A 85 10.71 -86.52 59.68
C MET A 85 10.54 -87.41 58.44
N GLU A 86 11.64 -87.72 57.75
CA GLU A 86 11.62 -88.59 56.57
C GLU A 86 11.02 -89.98 56.89
N GLN A 87 11.45 -90.61 57.99
CA GLN A 87 10.91 -91.90 58.43
C GLN A 87 9.41 -91.84 58.74
N ALA A 88 8.96 -90.76 59.39
CA ALA A 88 7.54 -90.56 59.70
C ALA A 88 6.69 -90.37 58.44
N ILE A 89 7.20 -89.65 57.44
CA ILE A 89 6.54 -89.47 56.13
C ILE A 89 6.46 -90.80 55.38
N ARG A 90 7.57 -91.56 55.29
CA ARG A 90 7.60 -92.87 54.61
C ARG A 90 6.64 -93.87 55.25
N ALA A 91 6.54 -93.87 56.57
CA ALA A 91 5.66 -94.75 57.33
C ALA A 91 4.19 -94.28 57.38
N GLY A 92 3.84 -93.14 56.77
CA GLY A 92 2.48 -92.60 56.77
C GLY A 92 1.97 -92.20 58.17
N GLN A 93 2.87 -91.91 59.13
CA GLN A 93 2.51 -91.68 60.53
C GLN A 93 2.10 -90.21 60.77
N ALA A 94 0.89 -89.85 60.34
CA ALA A 94 0.35 -88.48 60.41
C ALA A 94 0.55 -87.78 61.79
N ASP A 95 0.33 -88.49 62.89
CA ASP A 95 0.50 -87.93 64.25
C ASP A 95 1.96 -87.62 64.63
N GLN A 96 2.92 -88.35 64.08
CA GLN A 96 4.35 -88.05 64.28
C GLN A 96 4.76 -86.84 63.44
N ILE A 97 4.33 -86.80 62.17
CA ILE A 97 4.56 -85.68 61.25
C ILE A 97 4.01 -84.38 61.85
N LYS A 98 2.75 -84.41 62.33
CA LYS A 98 2.09 -83.25 62.95
C LYS A 98 2.80 -82.75 64.19
N ARG A 99 3.27 -83.63 65.08
CA ARG A 99 4.01 -83.23 66.29
C ARG A 99 5.34 -82.54 65.95
N ARG A 100 6.09 -83.08 64.97
CA ARG A 100 7.36 -82.50 64.52
C ARG A 100 7.17 -81.12 63.89
N VAL A 101 6.19 -80.98 62.99
CA VAL A 101 5.88 -79.67 62.37
C VAL A 101 5.35 -78.67 63.37
N LYS A 102 4.49 -79.08 64.32
CA LYS A 102 3.98 -78.20 65.38
C LYS A 102 5.10 -77.60 66.24
N GLY A 103 6.16 -78.36 66.51
CA GLY A 103 7.34 -77.87 67.24
C GLY A 103 8.12 -76.76 66.53
N LEU A 104 8.03 -76.71 65.19
CA LEU A 104 8.70 -75.72 64.34
C LEU A 104 7.77 -74.64 63.80
N TRP A 105 6.47 -74.74 64.11
CA TRP A 105 5.42 -73.92 63.50
C TRP A 105 5.63 -72.42 63.70
N SER A 106 5.96 -71.97 64.92
CA SER A 106 6.20 -70.55 65.19
C SER A 106 7.41 -70.01 64.40
N ARG A 107 8.47 -70.80 64.18
CA ARG A 107 9.60 -70.38 63.34
C ARG A 107 9.19 -70.23 61.87
N PHE A 108 8.40 -71.16 61.35
CA PHE A 108 7.86 -71.05 59.99
C PHE A 108 6.94 -69.83 59.83
N GLN A 109 6.14 -69.49 60.85
CA GLN A 109 5.30 -68.30 60.83
C GLN A 109 6.11 -67.00 60.93
N GLU A 110 7.08 -66.93 61.83
CA GLU A 110 7.83 -65.70 62.12
C GLU A 110 8.93 -65.42 61.10
N GLU A 111 9.76 -66.41 60.77
CA GLU A 111 10.90 -66.20 59.87
C GLU A 111 10.45 -66.20 58.41
N ALA A 112 9.51 -67.07 58.05
CA ALA A 112 9.16 -67.37 56.68
C ALA A 112 7.74 -66.96 56.27
N SER A 113 6.92 -66.50 57.22
CA SER A 113 5.52 -66.13 56.99
C SER A 113 4.67 -67.20 56.32
N ILE A 114 5.01 -68.45 56.64
CA ILE A 114 4.22 -69.61 56.23
C ILE A 114 2.93 -69.62 57.05
N THR A 115 1.80 -69.71 56.36
CA THR A 115 0.45 -69.73 56.94
C THR A 115 -0.13 -71.12 56.97
N SER A 116 0.24 -71.95 55.99
CA SER A 116 -0.22 -73.32 55.88
C SER A 116 0.85 -74.23 55.29
N ILE A 117 0.87 -75.48 55.76
CA ILE A 117 1.68 -76.57 55.22
C ILE A 117 0.77 -77.78 55.06
N VAL A 118 0.71 -78.31 53.85
CA VAL A 118 -0.02 -79.54 53.53
C VAL A 118 0.93 -80.53 52.87
N ILE A 119 1.00 -81.75 53.37
CA ILE A 119 1.82 -82.82 52.78
C ILE A 119 0.88 -83.87 52.20
N PHE A 120 1.06 -84.16 50.92
CA PHE A 120 0.34 -85.23 50.24
C PHE A 120 1.29 -86.39 49.94
N SER A 121 0.78 -87.59 50.16
CA SER A 121 1.41 -88.83 49.71
C SER A 121 1.38 -88.93 48.17
N PRO A 122 2.14 -89.87 47.56
CA PRO A 122 2.04 -90.16 46.13
C PRO A 122 0.67 -90.67 45.66
N SER A 123 -0.19 -91.12 46.60
CA SER A 123 -1.56 -91.57 46.35
C SER A 123 -2.63 -90.53 46.71
N ASP A 124 -2.23 -89.26 46.90
CA ASP A 124 -3.08 -88.11 47.22
C ASP A 124 -3.70 -88.06 48.62
N GLU A 125 -3.32 -88.99 49.48
CA GLU A 125 -3.72 -88.93 50.88
C GLU A 125 -2.99 -87.77 51.57
N VAL A 126 -3.75 -86.94 52.29
CA VAL A 126 -3.19 -85.85 53.10
C VAL A 126 -2.55 -86.44 54.36
N LEU A 127 -1.22 -86.40 54.41
CA LEU A 127 -0.43 -86.89 55.55
C LEU A 127 -0.28 -85.83 56.66
N LEU A 128 -0.34 -84.56 56.28
CA LEU A 128 -0.30 -83.43 57.20
C LEU A 128 -1.20 -82.32 56.70
N TRP A 129 -1.96 -81.75 57.62
CA TRP A 129 -2.66 -80.50 57.45
C TRP A 129 -2.34 -79.60 58.64
N GLN A 130 -1.63 -78.50 58.41
CA GLN A 130 -1.29 -77.51 59.42
C GLN A 130 -1.60 -76.10 58.91
N GLY A 131 -2.31 -75.31 59.71
CA GLY A 131 -2.86 -74.01 59.31
C GLY A 131 -4.26 -74.11 58.71
N ASP A 132 -4.72 -73.03 58.06
CA ASP A 132 -6.02 -72.94 57.39
C ASP A 132 -5.85 -72.66 55.88
N PRO A 133 -5.33 -73.64 55.11
CA PRO A 133 -5.05 -73.48 53.69
C PRO A 133 -6.32 -73.32 52.87
N SER A 134 -6.43 -72.19 52.16
CA SER A 134 -7.40 -71.97 51.09
C SER A 134 -6.77 -72.29 49.73
N ILE A 135 -6.40 -73.56 49.53
CA ILE A 135 -5.72 -74.02 48.31
C ILE A 135 -6.70 -74.00 47.12
N PRO A 136 -6.34 -73.39 45.98
CA PRO A 136 -7.16 -73.45 44.77
C PRO A 136 -7.36 -74.91 44.31
N PRO A 137 -8.59 -75.39 44.07
CA PRO A 137 -8.89 -76.79 43.76
C PRO A 137 -8.14 -77.33 42.54
N ASP A 138 -7.93 -76.47 41.54
CA ASP A 138 -7.22 -76.76 40.31
C ASP A 138 -5.69 -76.71 40.46
N MET A 139 -5.18 -76.15 41.57
CA MET A 139 -3.74 -76.01 41.81
C MET A 139 -3.09 -77.39 41.94
N VAL A 140 -3.61 -78.24 42.82
CA VAL A 140 -3.00 -79.55 43.13
C VAL A 140 -2.93 -80.43 41.87
N GLU A 141 -3.96 -80.38 41.03
CA GLU A 141 -4.03 -81.13 39.76
C GLU A 141 -3.09 -80.55 38.68
N LYS A 142 -3.04 -79.22 38.52
CA LYS A 142 -2.17 -78.55 37.55
C LYS A 142 -0.68 -78.74 37.86
N PHE A 143 -0.30 -78.67 39.13
CA PHE A 143 1.10 -78.86 39.51
C PHE A 143 1.58 -80.30 39.34
N ARG A 144 0.68 -81.28 39.45
CA ARG A 144 1.00 -82.69 39.20
C ARG A 144 1.25 -82.98 37.73
N THR A 145 0.52 -82.31 36.85
CA THR A 145 0.65 -82.47 35.39
C THR A 145 1.85 -81.70 34.83
N ASP A 146 2.13 -80.50 35.36
CA ASP A 146 3.26 -79.68 34.96
C ASP A 146 3.98 -79.06 36.17
N TRP A 147 5.05 -79.72 36.61
CA TRP A 147 5.94 -79.31 37.72
C TRP A 147 6.68 -77.98 37.47
N LYS A 148 6.36 -77.24 36.39
CA LYS A 148 6.98 -75.95 36.03
C LYS A 148 6.28 -74.72 36.61
N HIS A 149 4.99 -74.81 36.97
CA HIS A 149 4.30 -73.68 37.58
C HIS A 149 4.94 -73.40 38.95
N ARG A 150 5.32 -72.14 39.23
CA ARG A 150 6.09 -71.82 40.45
C ARG A 150 5.20 -71.47 41.64
N PHE A 151 4.01 -70.89 41.40
CA PHE A 151 3.08 -70.51 42.46
C PHE A 151 1.65 -70.29 41.96
N ALA A 152 0.70 -70.22 42.89
CA ALA A 152 -0.67 -69.74 42.68
C ALA A 152 -1.02 -68.68 43.73
N LEU A 153 -2.01 -67.85 43.45
CA LEU A 153 -2.53 -66.86 44.39
C LEU A 153 -3.97 -67.21 44.76
N SER A 154 -4.29 -67.15 46.05
CA SER A 154 -5.64 -67.35 46.56
C SER A 154 -6.03 -66.13 47.39
N CYS A 155 -7.19 -65.55 47.11
CA CYS A 155 -7.67 -64.35 47.79
C CYS A 155 -9.11 -64.57 48.28
N PHE A 156 -9.28 -64.60 49.61
CA PHE A 156 -10.57 -64.67 50.30
C PHE A 156 -10.65 -63.55 51.35
N ASP A 157 -10.55 -63.88 52.64
CA ASP A 157 -10.43 -62.89 53.73
C ASP A 157 -9.00 -62.35 53.86
N THR A 158 -8.03 -63.08 53.32
CA THR A 158 -6.65 -62.66 53.12
C THR A 158 -6.19 -63.08 51.73
N CYS A 159 -5.12 -62.46 51.23
CA CYS A 159 -4.46 -62.89 50.01
C CYS A 159 -3.18 -63.64 50.34
N GLU A 160 -3.07 -64.86 49.85
CA GLU A 160 -1.98 -65.78 50.10
C GLU A 160 -1.34 -66.25 48.78
N VAL A 161 -0.03 -66.46 48.82
CA VAL A 161 0.74 -67.11 47.77
C VAL A 161 0.98 -68.56 48.16
N TYR A 162 0.69 -69.47 47.24
CA TYR A 162 0.88 -70.89 47.41
C TYR A 162 1.96 -71.39 46.47
N THR A 163 2.83 -72.27 46.94
CA THR A 163 3.78 -72.99 46.10
C THR A 163 3.73 -74.48 46.42
N VAL A 164 4.07 -75.29 45.43
CA VAL A 164 4.16 -76.75 45.56
C VAL A 164 5.61 -77.15 45.37
N VAL A 165 6.10 -78.01 46.26
CA VAL A 165 7.44 -78.58 46.22
C VAL A 165 7.31 -80.09 46.07
N PRO A 166 7.92 -80.71 45.04
CA PRO A 166 7.97 -82.16 44.92
C PRO A 166 8.74 -82.74 46.10
N LEU A 167 8.17 -83.78 46.72
CA LEU A 167 8.83 -84.55 47.76
C LEU A 167 9.19 -85.93 47.19
N GLU A 168 10.46 -86.11 46.87
CA GLU A 168 10.99 -87.36 46.33
C GLU A 168 11.83 -88.05 47.40
N LEU A 169 11.30 -89.15 47.95
CA LEU A 169 12.00 -89.98 48.93
C LEU A 169 12.28 -91.35 48.32
N GLU A 170 13.46 -91.91 48.60
CA GLU A 170 13.90 -93.19 48.05
C GLU A 170 12.91 -94.32 48.41
N GLY A 171 12.37 -95.00 47.40
CA GLY A 171 11.42 -96.11 47.58
C GLY A 171 10.00 -95.70 48.00
N TRP A 172 9.72 -94.41 48.19
CA TRP A 172 8.40 -93.90 48.62
C TRP A 172 7.57 -93.34 47.45
N GLY A 173 8.20 -92.96 46.35
CA GLY A 173 7.52 -92.31 45.22
C GLY A 173 7.52 -90.77 45.34
N LYS A 174 6.78 -90.11 44.44
CA LYS A 174 6.73 -88.65 44.33
C LYS A 174 5.51 -88.08 45.04
N GLY A 175 5.70 -87.62 46.28
CA GLY A 175 4.71 -86.83 47.02
C GLY A 175 4.83 -85.34 46.72
N MET A 176 4.07 -84.52 47.45
CA MET A 176 4.12 -83.06 47.32
C MET A 176 3.90 -82.35 48.65
N VAL A 177 4.60 -81.24 48.84
CA VAL A 177 4.40 -80.30 49.95
C VAL A 177 3.83 -79.01 49.36
N VAL A 178 2.67 -78.60 49.87
CA VAL A 178 2.04 -77.32 49.53
C VAL A 178 2.28 -76.37 50.69
N LEU A 179 2.88 -75.22 50.38
CA LEU A 179 3.17 -74.16 51.34
C LEU A 179 2.35 -72.92 50.97
N GLY A 180 1.65 -72.34 51.94
CA GLY A 180 0.98 -71.04 51.82
C GLY A 180 1.73 -69.97 52.60
N ALA A 181 1.76 -68.73 52.10
CA ALA A 181 2.29 -67.56 52.79
C ALA A 181 1.45 -66.32 52.52
N TYR A 182 1.38 -65.39 53.47
CA TYR A 182 0.64 -64.14 53.27
C TYR A 182 1.32 -63.21 52.24
N MET A 183 0.51 -62.53 51.44
CA MET A 183 1.00 -61.51 50.49
C MET A 183 1.39 -60.19 51.19
N ASN A 184 1.02 -59.99 52.46
CA ASN A 184 1.35 -58.77 53.22
C ASN A 184 2.85 -58.42 53.17
N GLN A 185 3.75 -59.38 53.41
CA GLN A 185 5.19 -59.15 53.39
C GLN A 185 5.73 -58.79 52.00
N VAL A 186 5.13 -59.33 50.94
CA VAL A 186 5.49 -58.99 49.56
C VAL A 186 5.17 -57.51 49.34
N VAL A 187 3.99 -57.09 49.76
CA VAL A 187 3.50 -55.73 49.58
C VAL A 187 4.24 -54.73 50.48
N GLU A 188 4.61 -55.11 51.71
CA GLU A 188 5.48 -54.30 52.59
C GLU A 188 6.87 -54.10 51.98
N ARG A 189 7.46 -55.15 51.39
CA ARG A 189 8.73 -55.03 50.66
C ARG A 189 8.60 -54.15 49.42
N LEU A 190 7.48 -54.24 48.71
CA LEU A 190 7.19 -53.38 47.58
C LEU A 190 7.11 -51.92 48.01
N GLN A 191 6.41 -51.61 49.12
CA GLN A 191 6.37 -50.26 49.70
C GLN A 191 7.78 -49.79 50.09
N GLY A 192 8.60 -50.64 50.70
CA GLY A 192 9.98 -50.30 51.07
C GLY A 192 10.87 -49.92 49.87
N LEU A 193 10.68 -50.57 48.71
CA LEU A 193 11.45 -50.30 47.50
C LEU A 193 10.90 -49.13 46.67
N SER A 194 9.58 -49.05 46.53
CA SER A 194 8.89 -48.08 45.66
C SER A 194 8.51 -46.78 46.37
N LYS A 195 8.39 -46.82 47.70
CA LYS A 195 7.70 -45.82 48.53
C LYS A 195 6.23 -45.60 48.16
N ALA A 196 5.67 -46.40 47.26
CA ALA A 196 4.25 -46.37 46.95
C ALA A 196 3.47 -47.06 48.07
N GLU A 197 2.37 -46.45 48.48
CA GLU A 197 1.42 -47.12 49.34
C GLU A 197 0.62 -48.11 48.51
N VAL A 198 0.40 -49.28 49.09
CA VAL A 198 -0.26 -50.37 48.41
C VAL A 198 -1.34 -50.95 49.32
N ALA A 199 -2.50 -51.23 48.74
CA ALA A 199 -3.58 -51.94 49.38
C ALA A 199 -4.01 -53.14 48.54
N LEU A 200 -4.27 -54.24 49.23
CA LEU A 200 -4.84 -55.47 48.69
C LEU A 200 -6.33 -55.48 49.00
N ALA A 201 -7.14 -55.75 47.99
CA ALA A 201 -8.56 -55.94 48.15
C ALA A 201 -9.02 -57.21 47.45
N VAL A 202 -10.17 -57.71 47.86
CA VAL A 202 -10.79 -58.89 47.29
C VAL A 202 -12.19 -58.54 46.83
N ARG A 203 -12.52 -58.92 45.60
CA ARG A 203 -13.83 -58.63 45.02
C ARG A 203 -14.91 -59.45 45.70
N ARG A 204 -15.96 -58.79 46.18
CA ARG A 204 -17.08 -59.42 46.87
C ARG A 204 -18.06 -60.06 45.87
N ASN A 205 -18.53 -61.26 46.20
CA ASN A 205 -19.78 -61.81 45.65
C ASN A 205 -20.93 -61.20 46.47
N GLN A 206 -22.01 -60.76 45.83
CA GLN A 206 -23.08 -59.83 46.28
C GLN A 206 -23.74 -60.01 47.68
N ASP A 207 -23.19 -60.80 48.59
CA ASP A 207 -23.70 -61.04 49.94
C ASP A 207 -23.49 -59.81 50.85
N GLY A 208 -24.61 -59.33 51.40
CA GLY A 208 -24.78 -58.02 52.04
C GLY A 208 -24.22 -57.85 53.45
N ILE A 209 -23.05 -58.40 53.76
CA ILE A 209 -22.36 -58.11 55.03
C ILE A 209 -21.49 -56.86 54.83
N GLU A 210 -21.73 -55.80 55.60
CA GLU A 210 -20.88 -54.60 55.63
C GLU A 210 -19.63 -54.85 56.49
N HIS A 211 -18.49 -55.04 55.85
CA HIS A 211 -17.19 -55.03 56.52
C HIS A 211 -16.69 -53.59 56.73
N LEU A 212 -15.96 -53.32 57.83
CA LEU A 212 -15.37 -51.99 58.13
C LEU A 212 -14.43 -51.47 57.02
N ASN A 213 -13.92 -52.37 56.18
CA ASN A 213 -12.96 -52.10 55.10
C ASN A 213 -13.60 -52.15 53.70
N ASN A 214 -14.92 -52.01 53.63
CA ASN A 214 -15.68 -52.11 52.38
C ASN A 214 -15.50 -50.87 51.48
N LEU A 215 -15.23 -51.12 50.20
CA LEU A 215 -15.25 -50.14 49.11
C LEU A 215 -16.60 -50.27 48.37
N SER A 216 -17.64 -49.67 48.95
CA SER A 216 -19.05 -49.89 48.57
C SER A 216 -19.34 -49.70 47.08
N GLY A 217 -18.78 -48.67 46.44
CA GLY A 217 -19.01 -48.42 45.00
C GLY A 217 -18.23 -49.34 44.05
N TRP A 218 -17.27 -50.11 44.55
CA TRP A 218 -16.46 -51.04 43.74
C TRP A 218 -16.69 -52.52 44.07
N ASN A 219 -17.58 -52.83 45.02
CA ASN A 219 -17.87 -54.20 45.47
C ASN A 219 -16.60 -54.98 45.84
N SER A 220 -15.70 -54.33 46.58
CA SER A 220 -14.42 -54.93 47.00
C SER A 220 -14.14 -54.61 48.46
N ASP A 221 -13.52 -55.54 49.18
CA ASP A 221 -13.14 -55.36 50.59
C ASP A 221 -11.62 -55.28 50.69
N VAL A 222 -11.10 -54.24 51.36
CA VAL A 222 -9.65 -54.11 51.59
C VAL A 222 -9.23 -55.10 52.68
N VAL A 223 -8.46 -56.10 52.28
CA VAL A 223 -7.94 -57.15 53.17
C VAL A 223 -6.63 -56.76 53.85
N TYR A 224 -5.82 -55.93 53.18
CA TYR A 224 -4.56 -55.44 53.74
C TYR A 224 -4.20 -54.08 53.14
N SER A 225 -3.60 -53.20 53.93
CA SER A 225 -3.06 -51.93 53.47
C SER A 225 -1.77 -51.62 54.22
N THR A 226 -0.75 -51.19 53.47
CA THR A 226 0.53 -50.72 54.02
C THR A 226 0.38 -49.47 54.90
N ASN A 227 -0.68 -48.70 54.71
CA ASN A 227 -1.07 -47.58 55.58
C ASN A 227 -2.56 -47.69 55.87
N GLN A 228 -2.91 -48.36 56.97
CA GLN A 228 -4.31 -48.66 57.31
C GLN A 228 -5.17 -47.42 57.57
N GLY A 229 -4.58 -46.28 57.94
CA GLY A 229 -5.31 -45.04 58.17
C GLY A 229 -5.61 -44.31 56.86
N ARG A 230 -4.58 -43.78 56.22
CA ARG A 230 -4.76 -42.86 55.09
C ARG A 230 -5.22 -43.56 53.81
N ALA A 231 -4.55 -44.65 53.42
CA ALA A 231 -4.84 -45.32 52.15
C ALA A 231 -6.25 -45.91 52.13
N LEU A 232 -6.72 -46.46 53.25
CA LEU A 232 -8.07 -47.00 53.36
C LEU A 232 -9.13 -45.91 53.22
N GLU A 233 -8.99 -44.79 53.95
CA GLU A 233 -9.95 -43.69 53.89
C GLU A 233 -9.97 -43.03 52.50
N MET A 234 -8.81 -42.87 51.86
CA MET A 234 -8.71 -42.39 50.48
C MET A 234 -9.45 -43.32 49.51
N LEU A 235 -9.24 -44.64 49.61
CA LEU A 235 -9.94 -45.60 48.74
C LEU A 235 -11.44 -45.63 48.99
N LYS A 236 -11.91 -45.54 50.24
CA LYS A 236 -13.34 -45.43 50.58
C LYS A 236 -13.96 -44.19 49.94
N GLN A 237 -13.30 -43.03 50.08
CA GLN A 237 -13.78 -41.79 49.46
C GLN A 237 -13.88 -41.93 47.94
N LEU A 238 -12.84 -42.45 47.30
CA LEU A 238 -12.83 -42.66 45.85
C LEU A 238 -13.89 -43.66 45.38
N ALA A 239 -14.14 -44.72 46.15
CA ALA A 239 -15.16 -45.71 45.83
C ALA A 239 -16.57 -45.10 45.78
N THR A 240 -16.83 -44.04 46.55
CA THR A 240 -18.13 -43.34 46.50
C THR A 240 -18.26 -42.35 45.34
N GLN A 241 -17.15 -41.81 44.84
CA GLN A 241 -17.13 -40.69 43.88
C GLN A 241 -16.84 -41.13 42.45
N HIS A 242 -16.08 -42.22 42.28
CA HIS A 242 -15.56 -42.65 40.99
C HIS A 242 -15.93 -44.11 40.72
N ASN A 243 -16.14 -44.43 39.45
CA ASN A 243 -16.34 -45.81 39.06
C ASN A 243 -15.01 -46.59 39.08
N ARG A 244 -15.10 -47.91 39.14
CA ARG A 244 -13.91 -48.79 39.17
C ARG A 244 -13.05 -48.68 37.90
N ALA A 245 -13.65 -48.37 36.75
CA ALA A 245 -12.94 -48.26 35.47
C ALA A 245 -12.02 -47.01 35.41
N GLU A 246 -12.41 -45.93 36.05
CA GLU A 246 -11.60 -44.71 36.18
C GLU A 246 -10.34 -44.99 37.00
N VAL A 247 -10.45 -45.70 38.12
CA VAL A 247 -9.29 -46.08 38.95
C VAL A 247 -8.41 -47.12 38.27
N PHE A 248 -8.99 -48.00 37.43
CA PHE A 248 -8.21 -48.89 36.58
C PHE A 248 -7.34 -48.10 35.58
N ASN A 249 -7.83 -46.99 35.04
CA ASN A 249 -7.05 -46.15 34.13
C ASN A 249 -6.07 -45.20 34.84
N GLY A 250 -6.15 -45.11 36.17
CA GLY A 250 -5.37 -44.21 37.00
C GLY A 250 -6.09 -42.89 37.23
N ILE A 251 -6.33 -42.56 38.50
CA ILE A 251 -7.00 -41.32 38.91
C ILE A 251 -6.07 -40.44 39.74
N LEU A 252 -6.19 -39.13 39.55
CA LEU A 252 -5.49 -38.12 40.34
C LEU A 252 -6.37 -37.62 41.48
N VAL A 253 -5.82 -37.65 42.69
CA VAL A 253 -6.53 -37.29 43.92
C VAL A 253 -5.72 -36.24 44.65
N GLN A 254 -6.38 -35.17 45.08
CA GLN A 254 -5.74 -34.11 45.84
C GLN A 254 -6.22 -34.14 47.30
N GLU A 255 -5.28 -34.27 48.23
CA GLU A 255 -5.52 -34.13 49.66
C GLU A 255 -4.66 -33.00 50.21
N GLY A 256 -5.31 -31.87 50.54
CA GLY A 256 -4.62 -30.65 50.96
C GLY A 256 -3.64 -30.16 49.88
N ALA A 257 -2.34 -30.18 50.20
CA ALA A 257 -1.26 -29.75 49.32
C ALA A 257 -0.58 -30.90 48.57
N ARG A 258 -1.01 -32.15 48.76
CA ARG A 258 -0.42 -33.34 48.13
C ARG A 258 -1.30 -33.90 47.03
N PHE A 259 -0.66 -34.44 46.00
CA PHE A 259 -1.30 -35.08 44.88
C PHE A 259 -0.91 -36.56 44.86
N TYR A 260 -1.91 -37.42 44.79
CA TYR A 260 -1.73 -38.86 44.69
C TYR A 260 -2.28 -39.38 43.37
N GLU A 261 -1.59 -40.34 42.78
CA GLU A 261 -2.12 -41.16 41.71
C GLU A 261 -2.54 -42.50 42.29
N VAL A 262 -3.81 -42.86 42.10
CA VAL A 262 -4.36 -44.15 42.54
C VAL A 262 -4.67 -45.00 41.32
N VAL A 263 -4.08 -46.19 41.28
CA VAL A 263 -4.20 -47.10 40.15
C VAL A 263 -4.60 -48.49 40.62
N LEU A 264 -5.65 -49.05 40.02
CA LEU A 264 -6.11 -50.42 40.26
C LEU A 264 -5.51 -51.39 39.24
N ARG A 265 -4.90 -52.47 39.73
CA ARG A 265 -4.45 -53.61 38.90
C ARG A 265 -4.98 -54.93 39.46
N PRO A 266 -5.61 -55.78 38.64
CA PRO A 266 -5.99 -57.12 39.09
C PRO A 266 -4.73 -57.96 39.31
N LEU A 267 -4.71 -58.75 40.39
CA LEU A 267 -3.63 -59.69 40.66
C LEU A 267 -3.74 -60.87 39.68
N ARG A 268 -2.73 -61.01 38.82
CA ARG A 268 -2.65 -62.09 37.83
C ARG A 268 -2.62 -63.44 38.54
N GLY A 269 -3.55 -64.34 38.22
CA GLY A 269 -3.64 -65.67 38.80
C GLY A 269 -4.41 -65.77 40.13
N ALA A 270 -4.82 -64.65 40.73
CA ALA A 270 -5.65 -64.63 41.95
C ALA A 270 -7.15 -64.62 41.61
N VAL A 271 -7.65 -65.68 40.96
CA VAL A 271 -9.05 -65.77 40.48
C VAL A 271 -9.92 -66.61 41.43
N PHE A 272 -9.30 -67.38 42.32
CA PHE A 272 -9.98 -68.28 43.25
C PHE A 272 -9.78 -67.83 44.71
N PRO A 273 -10.80 -67.96 45.58
CA PRO A 273 -12.23 -68.08 45.27
C PRO A 273 -12.85 -66.77 44.75
N ARG A 274 -12.12 -65.65 44.87
CA ARG A 274 -12.52 -64.31 44.44
C ARG A 274 -11.36 -63.62 43.74
N GLN A 275 -11.66 -62.63 42.88
CA GLN A 275 -10.63 -61.85 42.18
C GLN A 275 -9.87 -60.95 43.16
N GLY A 276 -8.56 -61.17 43.29
CA GLY A 276 -7.65 -60.29 44.02
C GLY A 276 -7.36 -59.00 43.24
N GLU A 277 -7.31 -57.88 43.95
CA GLU A 277 -7.12 -56.52 43.43
C GLU A 277 -5.99 -55.81 44.19
N LEU A 278 -5.14 -55.13 43.43
CA LEU A 278 -4.01 -54.36 43.92
C LEU A 278 -4.26 -52.88 43.64
N TYR A 279 -4.38 -52.08 44.68
CA TYR A 279 -4.44 -50.63 44.59
C TYR A 279 -3.07 -50.06 44.91
N ILE A 280 -2.52 -49.29 43.97
CA ILE A 280 -1.24 -48.62 44.11
C ILE A 280 -1.51 -47.12 44.23
N ILE A 281 -1.06 -46.53 45.34
CA ILE A 281 -1.22 -45.13 45.69
C ILE A 281 0.17 -44.50 45.72
N THR A 282 0.44 -43.63 44.75
CA THR A 282 1.74 -42.98 44.62
C THR A 282 1.62 -41.49 44.90
N ASP A 283 2.48 -40.96 45.76
CA ASP A 283 2.64 -39.51 45.92
C ASP A 283 3.34 -38.94 44.68
N ILE A 284 2.64 -38.10 43.92
CA ILE A 284 3.13 -37.44 42.71
C ILE A 284 3.19 -35.91 42.90
N THR A 285 3.22 -35.45 44.15
CA THR A 285 3.16 -34.03 44.49
C THR A 285 4.28 -33.25 43.82
N THR A 286 5.50 -33.80 43.82
CA THR A 286 6.67 -33.16 43.22
C THR A 286 6.50 -32.94 41.72
N GLU A 287 6.02 -33.96 41.00
CA GLU A 287 5.81 -33.95 39.57
C GLU A 287 4.67 -32.99 39.19
N MET A 288 3.59 -32.99 39.98
CA MET A 288 2.45 -32.09 39.75
C MET A 288 2.82 -30.62 40.01
N LEU A 289 3.57 -30.33 41.07
CA LEU A 289 4.05 -28.98 41.36
C LEU A 289 5.07 -28.49 40.32
N GLN A 290 5.97 -29.38 39.86
CA GLN A 290 6.89 -29.07 38.76
C GLN A 290 6.12 -28.74 37.48
N HIS A 291 5.10 -29.54 37.15
CA HIS A 291 4.25 -29.29 35.99
C HIS A 291 3.49 -27.96 36.10
N GLN A 292 2.87 -27.65 37.24
CA GLN A 292 2.21 -26.37 37.47
C GLN A 292 3.19 -25.18 37.40
N THR A 293 4.38 -25.34 37.96
CA THR A 293 5.43 -24.31 37.93
C THR A 293 5.93 -24.08 36.50
N MET A 294 6.12 -25.15 35.72
CA MET A 294 6.53 -25.06 34.32
C MET A 294 5.46 -24.35 33.48
N GLN A 295 4.18 -24.65 33.69
CA GLN A 295 3.09 -23.95 33.01
C GLN A 295 3.04 -22.45 33.39
N ARG A 296 3.19 -22.13 34.68
CA ARG A 296 3.23 -20.74 35.14
C ARG A 296 4.40 -19.98 34.55
N ASN A 297 5.60 -20.55 34.61
CA ASN A 297 6.81 -19.94 34.07
C ASN A 297 6.72 -19.79 32.56
N GLY A 298 6.20 -20.79 31.84
CA GLY A 298 5.96 -20.71 30.40
C GLY A 298 5.00 -19.59 30.01
N LEU A 299 3.94 -19.38 30.80
CA LEU A 299 3.03 -18.25 30.61
C LEU A 299 3.72 -16.90 30.87
N VAL A 300 4.49 -16.78 31.96
CA VAL A 300 5.24 -15.55 32.28
C VAL A 300 6.27 -15.23 31.20
N PHE A 301 7.13 -16.18 30.84
CA PHE A 301 8.14 -15.99 29.79
C PHE A 301 7.50 -15.65 28.45
N GLY A 302 6.38 -16.30 28.14
CA GLY A 302 5.67 -16.04 26.91
C GLY A 302 5.01 -14.66 26.86
N VAL A 303 4.41 -14.18 27.96
CA VAL A 303 3.90 -12.80 28.04
C VAL A 303 5.03 -11.78 27.92
N VAL A 304 6.15 -11.99 28.63
CA VAL A 304 7.34 -11.13 28.52
C VAL A 304 7.88 -11.12 27.08
N GLY A 305 7.96 -12.29 26.45
CA GLY A 305 8.37 -12.43 25.05
C GLY A 305 7.43 -11.73 24.07
N LEU A 306 6.12 -11.77 24.32
CA LEU A 306 5.11 -11.09 23.51
C LEU A 306 5.24 -9.57 23.63
N ILE A 307 5.39 -9.04 24.84
CA ILE A 307 5.66 -7.60 25.07
C ILE A 307 6.94 -7.17 24.35
N PHE A 308 8.00 -7.98 24.45
CA PHE A 308 9.26 -7.71 23.76
C PHE A 308 9.10 -7.70 22.23
N ALA A 309 8.39 -8.69 21.67
CA ALA A 309 8.10 -8.77 20.24
C ALA A 309 7.28 -7.56 19.75
N GLU A 310 6.29 -7.13 20.52
CA GLU A 310 5.51 -5.92 20.24
C GLU A 310 6.36 -4.66 20.25
N LEU A 311 7.28 -4.53 21.22
CA LEU A 311 8.19 -3.39 21.29
C LEU A 311 9.13 -3.35 20.07
N VAL A 312 9.64 -4.49 19.63
CA VAL A 312 10.46 -4.61 18.42
C VAL A 312 9.65 -4.28 17.16
N LEU A 313 8.43 -4.82 17.03
CA LEU A 313 7.52 -4.50 15.93
C LEU A 313 7.19 -3.01 15.88
N LEU A 314 6.88 -2.41 17.04
CA LEU A 314 6.56 -1.00 17.16
C LEU A 314 7.75 -0.14 16.72
N THR A 315 8.95 -0.41 17.24
CA THR A 315 10.17 0.37 16.94
C THR A 315 10.61 0.25 15.48
N THR A 316 10.52 -0.95 14.89
CA THR A 316 10.87 -1.19 13.48
C THR A 316 9.89 -0.54 12.51
N LEU A 317 8.60 -0.57 12.81
CA LEU A 317 7.55 0.01 11.96
C LEU A 317 7.42 1.54 12.14
N TRP A 318 7.81 2.09 13.28
CA TRP A 318 7.57 3.51 13.63
C TRP A 318 8.20 4.49 12.62
N GLY A 319 9.46 4.25 12.24
CA GLY A 319 10.22 5.12 11.34
C GLY A 319 9.59 5.20 9.94
N PRO A 320 9.51 4.09 9.19
CA PRO A 320 8.97 4.06 7.83
C PRO A 320 7.56 4.65 7.73
N LEU A 321 6.66 4.29 8.66
CA LEU A 321 5.27 4.74 8.63
C LEU A 321 5.11 6.23 8.92
N ASN A 322 5.94 6.81 9.80
CA ASN A 322 5.92 8.25 10.01
C ASN A 322 6.45 9.02 8.80
N ARG A 323 7.49 8.51 8.12
CA ARG A 323 8.00 9.11 6.87
C ARG A 323 6.96 9.09 5.77
N LEU A 324 6.30 7.95 5.56
CA LEU A 324 5.24 7.80 4.56
C LEU A 324 4.08 8.76 4.85
N ARG A 325 3.72 8.95 6.13
CA ARG A 325 2.74 9.96 6.55
C ARG A 325 3.20 11.38 6.24
N ALA A 326 4.45 11.72 6.53
CA ALA A 326 5.01 13.05 6.26
C ALA A 326 5.05 13.35 4.75
N MET A 327 5.47 12.40 3.93
CA MET A 327 5.42 12.54 2.46
C MET A 327 4.00 12.74 1.96
N ALA A 328 3.02 11.99 2.49
CA ALA A 328 1.62 12.14 2.12
C ALA A 328 1.06 13.54 2.46
N SER A 329 1.61 14.25 3.45
CA SER A 329 1.25 15.65 3.73
C SER A 329 1.96 16.67 2.86
N VAL A 330 3.18 16.37 2.37
CA VAL A 330 3.97 17.31 1.55
C VAL A 330 3.61 17.24 0.07
N LEU A 331 3.32 16.04 -0.46
CA LEU A 331 3.01 15.83 -1.88
C LEU A 331 1.92 16.77 -2.45
N PRO A 332 0.78 17.03 -1.76
CA PRO A 332 -0.23 17.97 -2.24
C PRO A 332 0.28 19.41 -2.42
N MET A 333 1.35 19.80 -1.70
CA MET A 333 1.93 21.13 -1.82
C MET A 333 2.62 21.36 -3.16
N LEU A 334 2.95 20.32 -3.94
CA LEU A 334 3.52 20.46 -5.30
C LEU A 334 2.64 21.31 -6.22
N ALA A 335 1.33 21.35 -5.98
CA ALA A 335 0.41 22.21 -6.72
C ALA A 335 0.54 23.72 -6.37
N THR A 336 1.18 24.07 -5.26
CA THR A 336 1.25 25.47 -4.76
C THR A 336 2.46 26.26 -5.29
N GLN A 337 3.21 25.69 -6.25
CA GLN A 337 4.36 26.32 -6.93
C GLN A 337 5.52 26.76 -6.01
N LYS A 338 5.54 26.32 -4.74
CA LYS A 338 6.63 26.59 -3.79
C LYS A 338 7.70 25.49 -3.82
N PHE A 339 8.29 25.25 -4.99
CA PHE A 339 9.16 24.09 -5.23
C PHE A 339 10.40 24.05 -4.30
N THR A 340 11.03 25.18 -4.01
CA THR A 340 12.18 25.25 -3.09
C THR A 340 11.84 24.79 -1.67
N HIS A 341 10.72 25.24 -1.11
CA HIS A 341 10.26 24.85 0.23
C HIS A 341 9.93 23.35 0.29
N ILE A 342 9.30 22.82 -0.76
CA ILE A 342 8.96 21.40 -0.85
C ILE A 342 10.22 20.54 -0.90
N ARG A 343 11.22 20.94 -1.70
CA ARG A 343 12.51 20.23 -1.75
C ARG A 343 13.22 20.26 -0.39
N GLN A 344 13.16 21.35 0.37
CA GLN A 344 13.71 21.41 1.72
C GLN A 344 13.03 20.41 2.66
N GLU A 345 11.70 20.34 2.66
CA GLU A 345 10.98 19.35 3.47
C GLU A 345 11.26 17.92 3.02
N LEU A 346 11.26 17.62 1.71
CA LEU A 346 11.59 16.29 1.19
C LEU A 346 13.04 15.88 1.51
N ASN A 347 14.00 16.81 1.50
CA ASN A 347 15.37 16.53 1.91
C ASN A 347 15.46 16.22 3.42
N SER A 348 14.68 16.91 4.26
CA SER A 348 14.65 16.63 5.70
C SER A 348 14.11 15.23 6.03
N LEU A 349 13.35 14.63 5.11
CA LEU A 349 12.79 13.28 5.21
C LEU A 349 13.73 12.19 4.65
N HIS A 350 14.79 12.58 3.92
CA HIS A 350 15.77 11.66 3.37
C HIS A 350 16.71 11.12 4.44
N ARG A 351 17.19 9.88 4.26
CA ARG A 351 18.11 9.23 5.20
C ARG A 351 19.24 8.54 4.43
N ASP A 352 20.48 8.78 4.85
CA ASP A 352 21.65 8.06 4.35
C ASP A 352 21.79 6.72 5.09
N ILE A 353 21.22 5.66 4.53
CA ILE A 353 21.30 4.28 5.06
C ILE A 353 21.66 3.34 3.91
N PRO A 354 22.37 2.22 4.16
CA PRO A 354 22.75 1.30 3.07
C PRO A 354 21.57 0.58 2.41
N PHE A 355 20.40 0.54 3.05
CA PHE A 355 19.21 -0.14 2.55
C PHE A 355 18.09 0.89 2.34
N SER A 356 17.72 1.10 1.08
CA SER A 356 16.58 1.95 0.69
C SER A 356 15.26 1.19 0.72
N ASP A 357 14.19 1.84 1.16
CA ASP A 357 12.82 1.31 1.09
C ASP A 357 11.96 2.05 0.04
N GLU A 358 10.72 1.62 -0.15
CA GLU A 358 9.78 2.27 -1.08
C GLU A 358 9.51 3.74 -0.73
N SER A 359 9.66 4.14 0.54
CA SER A 359 9.53 5.54 0.95
C SER A 359 10.69 6.38 0.44
N ASP A 360 11.91 5.85 0.41
CA ASP A 360 13.08 6.54 -0.16
C ASP A 360 12.94 6.70 -1.69
N VAL A 361 12.43 5.67 -2.37
CA VAL A 361 12.10 5.73 -3.80
C VAL A 361 11.04 6.81 -4.07
N LEU A 362 9.97 6.85 -3.25
CA LEU A 362 8.93 7.86 -3.36
C LEU A 362 9.49 9.28 -3.13
N ASN A 363 10.39 9.45 -2.14
CA ASN A 363 11.03 10.74 -1.87
C ASN A 363 11.83 11.24 -3.08
N SER A 364 12.69 10.37 -3.64
CA SER A 364 13.52 10.72 -4.80
C SER A 364 12.68 11.00 -6.05
N SER A 365 11.54 10.32 -6.20
CA SER A 365 10.60 10.53 -7.29
C SER A 365 9.86 11.87 -7.13
N ALA A 366 9.42 12.20 -5.92
CA ALA A 366 8.81 13.49 -5.59
C ALA A 366 9.81 14.64 -5.80
N MET A 367 11.08 14.45 -5.43
CA MET A 367 12.15 15.42 -5.65
C MET A 367 12.37 15.68 -7.15
N ARG A 368 12.49 14.62 -7.96
CA ARG A 368 12.60 14.74 -9.43
C ARG A 368 11.39 15.43 -10.04
N LEU A 369 10.19 15.04 -9.62
CA LEU A 369 8.95 15.66 -10.08
C LEU A 369 8.91 17.15 -9.76
N SER A 370 9.39 17.57 -8.58
CA SER A 370 9.49 18.98 -8.20
C SER A 370 10.41 19.78 -9.13
N HIS A 371 11.53 19.22 -9.58
CA HIS A 371 12.42 19.90 -10.53
C HIS A 371 11.77 20.00 -11.91
N LEU A 372 11.16 18.92 -12.39
CA LEU A 372 10.54 18.86 -13.71
C LEU A 372 9.35 19.84 -13.81
N LEU A 373 8.55 19.96 -12.75
CA LEU A 373 7.45 20.94 -12.69
C LEU A 373 7.97 22.40 -12.67
N GLU A 374 9.06 22.69 -11.98
CA GLU A 374 9.66 24.03 -11.96
C GLU A 374 10.24 24.42 -13.32
N GLU A 375 10.94 23.49 -13.98
CA GLU A 375 11.49 23.68 -15.32
C GLU A 375 10.38 23.92 -16.35
N LEU A 376 9.33 23.11 -16.31
CA LEU A 376 8.19 23.25 -17.23
C LEU A 376 7.41 24.54 -16.98
N GLN A 377 7.27 24.98 -15.72
CA GLN A 377 6.69 26.27 -15.39
C GLN A 377 7.55 27.43 -15.94
N SER A 378 8.88 27.33 -15.84
CA SER A 378 9.80 28.32 -16.40
C SER A 378 9.73 28.38 -17.93
N GLU A 379 9.63 27.24 -18.61
CA GLU A 379 9.49 27.19 -20.08
C GLU A 379 8.16 27.83 -20.52
N LEU A 380 7.05 27.51 -19.84
CA LEU A 380 5.75 28.11 -20.13
C LEU A 380 5.77 29.64 -19.95
N HIS A 381 6.44 30.12 -18.89
CA HIS A 381 6.57 31.55 -18.66
C HIS A 381 7.39 32.23 -19.77
N SER A 382 8.52 31.64 -20.16
CA SER A 382 9.35 32.17 -21.26
C SER A 382 8.62 32.19 -22.59
N ARG A 383 7.82 31.17 -22.91
CA ARG A 383 7.01 31.16 -24.14
C ARG A 383 5.89 32.20 -24.11
N ALA A 384 5.28 32.44 -22.95
CA ALA A 384 4.27 33.48 -22.80
C ALA A 384 4.86 34.86 -23.08
N GLU A 385 6.05 35.16 -22.55
CA GLU A 385 6.78 36.41 -22.83
C GLU A 385 7.19 36.54 -24.31
N GLU A 386 7.66 35.46 -24.94
CA GLU A 386 8.03 35.49 -26.37
C GLU A 386 6.82 35.77 -27.27
N LEU A 387 5.67 35.20 -26.94
CA LEU A 387 4.42 35.45 -27.66
C LEU A 387 3.95 36.89 -27.50
N GLU A 388 3.99 37.43 -26.28
CA GLU A 388 3.63 38.82 -26.01
C GLU A 388 4.52 39.79 -26.80
N LYS A 389 5.84 39.53 -26.86
CA LYS A 389 6.77 40.34 -27.65
C LYS A 389 6.44 40.29 -29.15
N LYS A 390 6.18 39.11 -29.71
CA LYS A 390 5.79 38.97 -31.13
C LYS A 390 4.49 39.68 -31.46
N THR A 391 3.53 39.70 -30.53
CA THR A 391 2.27 40.45 -30.74
C THR A 391 2.49 41.95 -30.81
N VAL A 392 3.35 42.49 -29.94
CA VAL A 392 3.69 43.93 -29.92
C VAL A 392 4.46 44.34 -31.18
N ASP A 393 5.43 43.52 -31.61
CA ASP A 393 6.23 43.81 -32.81
C ASP A 393 5.34 43.89 -34.07
N LEU A 394 4.38 42.96 -34.23
CA LEU A 394 3.45 42.95 -35.37
C LEU A 394 2.49 44.15 -35.39
N GLU A 395 2.02 44.61 -34.23
CA GLU A 395 1.19 45.82 -34.16
C GLU A 395 1.97 47.07 -34.58
N SER A 396 3.25 47.17 -34.19
CA SER A 396 4.10 48.31 -34.54
C SER A 396 4.38 48.41 -36.04
N GLU A 397 4.60 47.28 -36.73
CA GLU A 397 4.88 47.23 -38.17
C GLU A 397 3.66 47.69 -38.99
N LYS A 398 2.46 47.27 -38.59
CA LYS A 398 1.21 47.71 -39.23
C LYS A 398 0.96 49.22 -39.08
N HIS A 399 1.18 49.77 -37.87
CA HIS A 399 1.02 51.20 -37.61
C HIS A 399 2.03 52.05 -38.38
N PHE A 400 3.26 51.56 -38.55
CA PHE A 400 4.30 52.25 -39.33
C PHE A 400 3.92 52.38 -40.82
N VAL A 401 3.43 51.31 -41.46
CA VAL A 401 3.02 51.34 -42.87
C VAL A 401 1.84 52.28 -43.10
N GLN A 402 0.82 52.27 -42.22
CA GLN A 402 -0.29 53.22 -42.31
C GLN A 402 0.18 54.67 -42.13
N GLY A 403 1.09 54.92 -41.17
CA GLY A 403 1.67 56.24 -40.94
C GLY A 403 2.41 56.81 -42.16
N ILE A 404 3.14 55.97 -42.91
CA ILE A 404 3.82 56.41 -44.15
C ILE A 404 2.79 56.82 -45.22
N LEU A 405 1.75 56.02 -45.44
CA LEU A 405 0.76 56.29 -46.49
C LEU A 405 -0.05 57.57 -46.21
N ASP A 406 -0.37 57.84 -44.94
CA ASP A 406 -1.16 59.02 -44.55
C ASP A 406 -0.35 60.32 -44.50
N THR A 407 0.98 60.24 -44.34
CA THR A 407 1.86 61.43 -44.35
C THR A 407 2.21 61.90 -45.77
N ALA A 408 2.00 61.07 -46.79
CA ALA A 408 2.29 61.44 -48.17
C ALA A 408 1.38 62.58 -48.66
N HIS A 409 1.96 63.68 -49.14
CA HIS A 409 1.24 64.77 -49.83
C HIS A 409 0.90 64.38 -51.28
N ALA A 410 0.37 63.18 -51.45
CA ALA A 410 -0.05 62.61 -52.71
C ALA A 410 -1.36 61.85 -52.50
N LEU A 411 -2.25 61.91 -53.48
CA LEU A 411 -3.44 61.06 -53.48
C LEU A 411 -2.97 59.64 -53.74
N ILE A 412 -3.05 58.76 -52.75
CA ILE A 412 -2.71 57.35 -52.91
C ILE A 412 -3.98 56.53 -52.83
N LEU A 413 -4.30 55.82 -53.89
CA LEU A 413 -5.45 54.91 -53.92
C LEU A 413 -5.11 53.60 -54.63
N THR A 414 -5.81 52.53 -54.28
CA THR A 414 -5.78 51.29 -55.05
C THR A 414 -7.09 51.08 -55.76
N GLN A 415 -7.03 50.47 -56.95
CA GLN A 415 -8.20 50.07 -57.72
C GLN A 415 -8.23 48.54 -57.84
N ASP A 416 -9.44 47.98 -57.82
CA ASP A 416 -9.66 46.58 -58.16
C ASP A 416 -9.58 46.34 -59.69
N ARG A 417 -9.76 45.08 -60.11
CA ARG A 417 -9.69 44.69 -61.53
C ARG A 417 -10.79 45.32 -62.40
N THR A 418 -11.83 45.89 -61.79
CA THR A 418 -12.93 46.56 -62.50
C THR A 418 -12.74 48.07 -62.60
N GLY A 419 -11.66 48.62 -62.03
CA GLY A 419 -11.39 50.05 -61.99
C GLY A 419 -12.15 50.78 -60.88
N CYS A 420 -12.64 50.04 -59.86
CA CYS A 420 -13.27 50.61 -58.68
C CYS A 420 -12.24 50.82 -57.56
N ILE A 421 -12.34 51.93 -56.85
CA ILE A 421 -11.41 52.31 -55.78
C ILE A 421 -11.60 51.35 -54.58
N ALA A 422 -10.54 50.67 -54.14
CA ALA A 422 -10.57 49.71 -53.03
C ALA A 422 -10.02 50.30 -51.72
N MET A 423 -9.01 51.17 -51.81
CA MET A 423 -8.39 51.84 -50.66
C MET A 423 -8.00 53.26 -51.07
N VAL A 424 -8.04 54.20 -50.12
CA VAL A 424 -7.51 55.56 -50.26
C VAL A 424 -6.72 55.91 -48.99
N ASN A 425 -5.65 56.71 -49.10
CA ASN A 425 -5.00 57.32 -47.95
C ASN A 425 -5.80 58.53 -47.43
N HIS A 426 -5.48 59.00 -46.21
CA HIS A 426 -6.15 60.16 -45.61
C HIS A 426 -6.08 61.42 -46.49
N HIS A 427 -4.95 61.61 -47.20
CA HIS A 427 -4.74 62.77 -48.07
C HIS A 427 -5.76 62.86 -49.23
N CYS A 428 -6.24 61.72 -49.75
CA CYS A 428 -7.32 61.71 -50.74
C CYS A 428 -8.57 62.43 -50.25
N SER A 429 -8.99 62.16 -49.02
CA SER A 429 -10.17 62.81 -48.45
C SER A 429 -9.97 64.29 -48.21
N TRP A 430 -8.79 64.68 -47.74
CA TRP A 430 -8.47 66.08 -47.48
C TRP A 430 -8.45 66.92 -48.76
N ILE A 431 -7.85 66.42 -49.85
CA ILE A 431 -7.71 67.17 -51.11
C ILE A 431 -8.98 67.16 -51.95
N THR A 432 -9.69 66.03 -52.02
CA THR A 432 -10.90 65.91 -52.86
C THR A 432 -12.17 66.39 -52.17
N GLY A 433 -12.17 66.44 -50.83
CA GLY A 433 -13.32 66.77 -49.98
C GLY A 433 -14.31 65.62 -49.79
N TYR A 434 -14.05 64.43 -50.33
CA TYR A 434 -14.89 63.23 -50.16
C TYR A 434 -14.39 62.36 -48.99
N ASP A 435 -15.31 61.86 -48.18
CA ASP A 435 -14.93 60.90 -47.13
C ASP A 435 -14.49 59.55 -47.75
N THR A 436 -13.66 58.80 -47.03
CA THR A 436 -13.14 57.51 -47.51
C THR A 436 -14.24 56.54 -47.92
N GLY A 437 -15.33 56.47 -47.15
CA GLY A 437 -16.51 55.66 -47.48
C GLY A 437 -17.32 56.15 -48.70
N GLU A 438 -17.15 57.41 -49.12
CA GLU A 438 -17.77 57.94 -50.35
C GLU A 438 -16.92 57.66 -51.60
N LEU A 439 -15.61 57.45 -51.43
CA LEU A 439 -14.64 57.17 -52.49
C LEU A 439 -14.51 55.67 -52.77
N VAL A 440 -14.41 54.85 -51.72
CA VAL A 440 -14.27 53.40 -51.84
C VAL A 440 -15.52 52.80 -52.49
N GLY A 441 -15.33 51.94 -53.49
CA GLY A 441 -16.37 51.31 -54.29
C GLY A 441 -16.82 52.11 -55.52
N LYS A 442 -16.43 53.39 -55.65
CA LYS A 442 -16.69 54.17 -56.88
C LYS A 442 -15.66 53.89 -57.96
N SER A 443 -16.05 54.07 -59.21
CA SER A 443 -15.12 54.00 -60.34
C SER A 443 -14.11 55.15 -60.28
N PHE A 444 -12.84 54.87 -60.56
CA PHE A 444 -11.80 55.90 -60.67
C PHE A 444 -12.19 57.04 -61.62
N PHE A 445 -12.83 56.72 -62.75
CA PHE A 445 -13.26 57.71 -63.74
C PHE A 445 -14.34 58.67 -63.24
N TRP A 446 -15.03 58.33 -62.15
CA TRP A 446 -15.99 59.23 -61.51
C TRP A 446 -15.31 60.46 -60.88
N LEU A 447 -14.02 60.35 -60.55
CA LEU A 447 -13.23 61.42 -59.95
C LEU A 447 -12.72 62.45 -60.98
N LEU A 448 -12.85 62.16 -62.28
CA LEU A 448 -12.34 62.97 -63.38
C LEU A 448 -13.50 63.71 -64.10
N PRO A 449 -13.27 64.93 -64.63
CA PRO A 449 -14.29 65.66 -65.38
C PRO A 449 -14.52 65.02 -66.76
N GLN A 450 -15.73 65.19 -67.29
CA GLN A 450 -16.03 64.75 -68.65
C GLN A 450 -15.24 65.56 -69.68
N SER A 451 -14.34 64.88 -70.42
CA SER A 451 -13.53 65.46 -71.48
C SER A 451 -13.48 64.51 -72.68
N GLU A 452 -13.14 65.04 -73.85
CA GLU A 452 -12.94 64.24 -75.08
C GLU A 452 -11.84 63.19 -74.94
N GLN A 453 -10.95 63.32 -73.93
CA GLN A 453 -9.80 62.44 -73.69
C GLN A 453 -10.11 61.26 -72.75
N LEU A 454 -11.28 61.24 -72.09
CA LEU A 454 -11.64 60.18 -71.14
C LEU A 454 -11.73 58.77 -71.75
N PRO A 455 -12.31 58.55 -72.95
CA PRO A 455 -12.41 57.21 -73.53
C PRO A 455 -11.04 56.56 -73.78
N ASP A 456 -10.07 57.35 -74.23
CA ASP A 456 -8.69 56.89 -74.47
C ASP A 456 -8.00 56.53 -73.15
N LEU A 457 -8.20 57.33 -72.11
CA LEU A 457 -7.66 57.04 -70.77
C LEU A 457 -8.27 55.76 -70.18
N GLN A 458 -9.58 55.56 -70.37
CA GLN A 458 -10.25 54.35 -69.91
C GLN A 458 -9.70 53.09 -70.58
N PHE A 459 -9.43 53.16 -71.89
CA PHE A 459 -8.76 52.08 -72.62
C PHE A 459 -7.38 51.79 -72.05
N GLN A 460 -6.56 52.82 -71.80
CA GLN A 460 -5.20 52.68 -71.28
C GLN A 460 -5.14 52.10 -69.86
N ILE A 461 -6.07 52.48 -68.97
CA ILE A 461 -6.17 51.89 -67.63
C ILE A 461 -6.62 50.43 -67.72
N ASN A 462 -7.47 50.07 -68.66
CA ASN A 462 -7.87 48.68 -68.89
C ASN A 462 -6.69 47.83 -69.42
N GLU A 463 -5.83 48.39 -70.29
CA GLU A 463 -4.58 47.72 -70.69
C GLU A 463 -3.67 47.42 -69.48
N LEU A 464 -3.57 48.37 -68.54
CA LEU A 464 -2.83 48.22 -67.30
C LEU A 464 -3.44 47.13 -66.39
N ALA A 465 -4.77 47.13 -66.22
CA ALA A 465 -5.50 46.14 -65.41
C ALA A 465 -5.31 44.69 -65.90
N ASN A 466 -5.20 44.52 -67.21
CA ASN A 466 -4.99 43.23 -67.86
C ASN A 466 -3.51 42.86 -68.02
N GLY A 467 -2.57 43.71 -67.59
CA GLY A 467 -1.14 43.46 -67.66
C GLY A 467 -0.52 43.62 -69.04
N PHE A 468 -1.23 44.22 -70.01
CA PHE A 468 -0.66 44.58 -71.32
C PHE A 468 0.28 45.79 -71.23
N ARG A 469 0.20 46.54 -70.12
CA ARG A 469 1.05 47.68 -69.77
C ARG A 469 1.46 47.56 -68.30
N SER A 470 2.69 47.94 -67.95
CA SER A 470 3.19 47.92 -66.56
C SER A 470 2.93 49.21 -65.80
N GLU A 471 2.96 50.34 -66.50
CA GLU A 471 2.84 51.69 -65.92
C GLU A 471 2.09 52.64 -66.86
N LEU A 472 1.29 53.56 -66.31
CA LEU A 472 0.56 54.58 -67.07
C LEU A 472 0.67 55.93 -66.37
N HIS A 473 1.09 56.96 -67.12
CA HIS A 473 1.18 58.34 -66.64
C HIS A 473 0.26 59.25 -67.46
N HIS A 474 -0.48 60.13 -66.78
CA HIS A 474 -1.29 61.13 -67.46
C HIS A 474 -1.53 62.36 -66.57
N GLU A 475 -1.83 63.51 -67.18
CA GLU A 475 -2.28 64.71 -66.47
C GLU A 475 -3.78 64.84 -66.65
N SER A 476 -4.55 64.95 -65.57
CA SER A 476 -5.99 65.16 -65.63
C SER A 476 -6.45 66.03 -64.48
N ALA A 477 -7.52 66.78 -64.71
CA ALA A 477 -8.19 67.45 -63.62
C ALA A 477 -8.95 66.43 -62.75
N VAL A 478 -9.02 66.70 -61.46
CA VAL A 478 -9.86 66.00 -60.50
C VAL A 478 -11.00 66.92 -60.10
N VAL A 479 -12.22 66.37 -60.04
CA VAL A 479 -13.41 67.09 -59.58
C VAL A 479 -13.51 66.94 -58.06
N ARG A 480 -13.47 68.06 -57.35
CA ARG A 480 -13.68 68.10 -55.90
C ARG A 480 -15.18 68.14 -55.56
N LYS A 481 -15.50 67.83 -54.30
CA LYS A 481 -16.89 67.85 -53.78
C LYS A 481 -17.58 69.21 -53.89
N ASP A 482 -16.83 70.31 -53.88
CA ASP A 482 -17.33 71.68 -54.04
C ASP A 482 -17.56 72.09 -55.51
N GLY A 483 -17.28 71.20 -56.47
CA GLY A 483 -17.41 71.44 -57.90
C GLY A 483 -16.20 72.11 -58.55
N THR A 484 -15.16 72.46 -57.78
CA THR A 484 -13.90 72.99 -58.32
C THR A 484 -13.05 71.87 -58.93
N THR A 485 -12.18 72.23 -59.87
CA THR A 485 -11.23 71.31 -60.50
C THR A 485 -9.80 71.59 -60.04
N MET A 486 -9.00 70.53 -59.90
CA MET A 486 -7.59 70.59 -59.52
C MET A 486 -6.76 69.78 -60.50
N TYR A 487 -5.65 70.32 -61.00
CA TYR A 487 -4.83 69.59 -61.98
C TYR A 487 -3.91 68.60 -61.26
N MET A 488 -4.03 67.32 -61.63
CA MET A 488 -3.24 66.23 -61.06
C MET A 488 -2.39 65.56 -62.12
N ALA A 489 -1.15 65.24 -61.76
CA ALA A 489 -0.32 64.28 -62.46
C ALA A 489 -0.51 62.90 -61.83
N TRP A 490 -1.10 61.98 -62.58
CA TRP A 490 -1.42 60.62 -62.16
C TRP A 490 -0.38 59.62 -62.63
N TYR A 491 -0.02 58.71 -61.73
CA TYR A 491 0.88 57.59 -61.92
C TYR A 491 0.17 56.30 -61.52
N HIS A 492 0.01 55.37 -62.45
CA HIS A 492 -0.62 54.07 -62.19
C HIS A 492 0.38 52.94 -62.41
N SER A 493 0.41 51.98 -61.49
CA SER A 493 1.20 50.75 -61.62
C SER A 493 0.42 49.53 -61.17
N LEU A 494 0.73 48.37 -61.76
CA LEU A 494 0.14 47.10 -61.35
C LEU A 494 0.85 46.55 -60.11
N LEU A 495 0.13 46.41 -59.00
CA LEU A 495 0.61 45.70 -57.82
C LEU A 495 0.32 44.19 -57.95
N PRO A 496 1.32 43.32 -57.75
CA PRO A 496 1.10 41.89 -57.68
C PRO A 496 0.32 41.57 -56.41
N GLY A 497 -1.01 41.51 -56.51
CA GLY A 497 -1.84 41.11 -55.39
C GLY A 497 -1.69 39.63 -55.09
N GLY A 498 -1.66 39.30 -53.80
CA GLY A 498 -1.68 37.92 -53.30
C GLY A 498 -3.04 37.24 -53.57
N LYS A 499 -3.75 36.81 -52.53
CA LYS A 499 -4.99 36.02 -52.66
C LYS A 499 -6.17 36.73 -53.35
N GLU A 500 -6.11 38.06 -53.54
CA GLU A 500 -7.21 38.89 -54.06
C GLU A 500 -7.03 39.31 -55.54
N GLY A 501 -5.98 38.82 -56.21
CA GLY A 501 -5.70 39.15 -57.62
C GLY A 501 -5.01 40.51 -57.79
N HIS A 502 -4.58 40.82 -59.02
CA HIS A 502 -3.85 42.05 -59.32
C HIS A 502 -4.67 43.31 -58.98
N GLN A 503 -4.04 44.28 -58.32
CA GLN A 503 -4.62 45.59 -57.98
C GLN A 503 -3.82 46.69 -58.69
N ILE A 504 -4.43 47.84 -58.97
CA ILE A 504 -3.74 48.99 -59.55
C ILE A 504 -3.46 50.01 -58.45
N LEU A 505 -2.19 50.31 -58.17
CA LEU A 505 -1.81 51.46 -57.35
C LEU A 505 -1.86 52.72 -58.20
N SER A 506 -2.60 53.72 -57.74
CA SER A 506 -2.71 55.03 -58.38
C SER A 506 -2.25 56.11 -57.42
N ILE A 507 -1.28 56.90 -57.85
CA ILE A 507 -0.71 58.01 -57.11
C ILE A 507 -0.95 59.30 -57.91
N ALA A 508 -1.51 60.33 -57.30
CA ALA A 508 -1.70 61.64 -57.91
C ALA A 508 -0.94 62.73 -57.15
N LEU A 509 -0.28 63.61 -57.90
CA LEU A 509 0.41 64.79 -57.39
C LEU A 509 -0.25 66.06 -57.92
N ASP A 510 -0.45 67.04 -57.06
CA ASP A 510 -0.99 68.34 -57.46
C ASP A 510 0.02 69.11 -58.31
N ILE A 511 -0.42 69.54 -59.50
CA ILE A 511 0.36 70.34 -60.45
C ILE A 511 -0.33 71.69 -60.77
N SER A 512 -1.29 72.10 -59.95
CA SER A 512 -2.07 73.34 -60.16
C SER A 512 -1.16 74.58 -60.20
N GLU A 513 -0.24 74.73 -59.25
CA GLU A 513 0.73 75.85 -59.23
C GLU A 513 1.60 75.88 -60.50
N ARG A 514 2.00 74.70 -61.01
CA ARG A 514 2.79 74.60 -62.23
C ARG A 514 2.00 75.12 -63.43
N LYS A 515 0.72 74.74 -63.57
CA LYS A 515 -0.14 75.21 -64.66
C LYS A 515 -0.38 76.73 -64.57
N GLU A 516 -0.64 77.26 -63.38
CA GLU A 516 -0.80 78.71 -63.17
C GLU A 516 0.48 79.49 -63.49
N ALA A 517 1.65 78.96 -63.14
CA ALA A 517 2.93 79.58 -63.46
C ALA A 517 3.21 79.60 -64.97
N GLU A 518 2.87 78.53 -65.69
CA GLU A 518 2.98 78.46 -67.16
C GLU A 518 2.12 79.55 -67.83
N GLU A 519 0.88 79.76 -67.37
CA GLU A 519 0.02 80.84 -67.88
C GLU A 519 0.56 82.24 -67.56
N ARG A 520 1.05 82.45 -66.33
CA ARG A 520 1.62 83.73 -65.87
C ARG A 520 2.88 84.13 -66.65
N LEU A 521 3.75 83.16 -66.94
CA LEU A 521 4.93 83.39 -67.78
C LEU A 521 4.54 83.82 -69.20
N GLY A 522 3.47 83.23 -69.75
CA GLY A 522 2.90 83.66 -71.03
C GLY A 522 2.47 85.13 -71.04
N TRP A 523 1.88 85.61 -69.96
CA TRP A 523 1.46 87.01 -69.82
C TRP A 523 2.68 87.97 -69.71
N LEU A 524 3.66 87.66 -68.86
CA LEU A 524 4.87 88.46 -68.66
C LEU A 524 5.70 88.61 -69.95
N ALA A 525 5.72 87.58 -70.80
CA ALA A 525 6.45 87.64 -72.06
C ALA A 525 5.86 88.66 -73.05
N SER A 526 4.59 89.07 -72.89
CA SER A 526 3.87 89.94 -73.84
C SER A 526 3.54 91.33 -73.31
N HIS A 527 3.60 91.56 -72.00
CA HIS A 527 3.22 92.82 -71.36
C HIS A 527 4.37 93.46 -70.59
N ASP A 528 4.33 94.79 -70.44
CA ASP A 528 5.19 95.55 -69.54
C ASP A 528 4.58 95.49 -68.13
N THR A 529 5.36 95.03 -67.16
CA THR A 529 4.86 94.76 -65.80
C THR A 529 4.50 96.01 -65.01
N LEU A 530 5.06 97.17 -65.38
CA LEU A 530 4.80 98.41 -64.66
C LEU A 530 3.54 99.11 -65.17
N THR A 531 3.36 99.18 -66.48
CA THR A 531 2.27 99.91 -67.16
C THR A 531 1.09 99.03 -67.57
N GLY A 532 1.27 97.71 -67.66
CA GLY A 532 0.26 96.79 -68.17
C GLY A 532 -0.06 96.95 -69.66
N LEU A 533 0.73 97.75 -70.39
CA LEU A 533 0.68 97.88 -71.84
C LEU A 533 1.52 96.78 -72.50
N PHE A 534 1.38 96.62 -73.82
CA PHE A 534 2.28 95.75 -74.57
C PHE A 534 3.73 96.22 -74.42
N ASN A 535 4.61 95.28 -74.06
CA ASN A 535 6.03 95.59 -74.00
C ASN A 535 6.58 95.81 -75.41
N ARG A 536 7.84 96.26 -75.49
CA ARG A 536 8.50 96.54 -76.77
C ARG A 536 8.47 95.37 -77.76
N ARG A 537 8.61 94.13 -77.26
CA ARG A 537 8.55 92.93 -78.10
C ARG A 537 7.18 92.77 -78.74
N ARG A 538 6.12 92.82 -77.92
CA ARG A 538 4.74 92.70 -78.40
C ARG A 538 4.31 93.89 -79.26
N PHE A 539 4.74 95.11 -78.93
CA PHE A 539 4.56 96.28 -79.80
C PHE A 539 5.21 96.06 -81.18
N GLY A 540 6.41 95.48 -81.25
CA GLY A 540 7.06 95.14 -82.52
C GLY A 540 6.27 94.13 -83.34
N GLU A 541 5.73 93.09 -82.69
CA GLU A 541 4.85 92.11 -83.34
C GLU A 541 3.58 92.77 -83.89
N GLU A 542 2.90 93.60 -83.09
CA GLU A 542 1.68 94.29 -83.50
C GLU A 542 1.95 95.36 -84.58
N LEU A 543 3.06 96.11 -84.48
CA LEU A 543 3.47 97.06 -85.51
C LEU A 543 3.73 96.36 -86.85
N GLN A 544 4.40 95.21 -86.84
CA GLN A 544 4.64 94.43 -88.06
C GLN A 544 3.32 93.92 -88.68
N LYS A 545 2.36 93.50 -87.85
CA LYS A 545 1.00 93.17 -88.30
C LYS A 545 0.31 94.40 -88.91
N SER A 546 0.36 95.55 -88.24
CA SER A 546 -0.25 96.80 -88.72
C SER A 546 0.38 97.29 -90.03
N ILE A 547 1.71 97.22 -90.20
CA ILE A 547 2.41 97.55 -91.45
C ILE A 547 1.97 96.60 -92.58
N SER A 548 1.89 95.31 -92.28
CA SER A 548 1.45 94.29 -93.25
C SER A 548 0.01 94.54 -93.68
N HIS A 549 -0.86 94.94 -92.74
CA HIS A 549 -2.25 95.29 -92.99
C HIS A 549 -2.37 96.60 -93.80
N ALA A 550 -1.62 97.64 -93.44
CA ALA A 550 -1.59 98.94 -94.14
C ALA A 550 -1.14 98.80 -95.61
N LYS A 551 -0.09 98.01 -95.88
CA LYS A 551 0.35 97.67 -97.25
C LYS A 551 -0.72 96.94 -98.04
N ARG A 552 -1.44 96.00 -97.40
CA ARG A 552 -2.48 95.19 -98.06
C ARG A 552 -3.71 96.01 -98.44
N TYR A 553 -4.10 96.95 -97.60
CA TYR A 553 -5.34 97.72 -97.77
C TYR A 553 -5.12 99.18 -98.22
N SER A 554 -3.91 99.53 -98.67
CA SER A 554 -3.49 100.88 -99.08
C SER A 554 -3.87 101.97 -98.08
N ARG A 555 -3.77 101.67 -96.78
CA ARG A 555 -4.02 102.62 -95.70
C ARG A 555 -2.71 103.22 -95.23
N SER A 556 -2.73 104.50 -94.86
CA SER A 556 -1.61 105.14 -94.20
C SER A 556 -1.76 105.02 -92.68
N GLY A 557 -0.65 104.83 -91.98
CA GLY A 557 -0.59 104.83 -90.52
C GLY A 557 0.51 105.77 -90.05
N ALA A 558 0.42 106.21 -88.81
CA ALA A 558 1.45 106.99 -88.13
C ALA A 558 1.95 106.21 -86.92
N VAL A 559 3.26 106.27 -86.66
CA VAL A 559 3.85 105.82 -85.39
C VAL A 559 4.21 107.08 -84.62
N LEU A 560 3.62 107.23 -83.44
CA LEU A 560 3.97 108.30 -82.52
C LEU A 560 4.95 107.73 -81.51
N PHE A 561 6.10 108.40 -81.39
CA PHE A 561 7.04 108.13 -80.32
C PHE A 561 7.27 109.43 -79.56
N PHE A 562 6.97 109.41 -78.27
CA PHE A 562 7.13 110.54 -77.38
C PHE A 562 7.86 110.05 -76.12
N ASP A 563 8.66 110.94 -75.56
CA ASP A 563 9.30 110.74 -74.26
C ASP A 563 8.63 111.66 -73.24
N LEU A 564 8.69 111.30 -71.96
CA LEU A 564 8.16 112.14 -70.88
C LEU A 564 9.24 113.14 -70.44
N ASP A 565 9.05 114.41 -70.82
CA ASP A 565 9.97 115.48 -70.44
C ASP A 565 10.15 115.53 -68.91
N GLN A 566 11.40 115.72 -68.48
CA GLN A 566 11.80 115.81 -67.06
C GLN A 566 11.44 114.58 -66.21
N PHE A 567 11.13 113.42 -66.81
CA PHE A 567 10.83 112.19 -66.06
C PHE A 567 11.97 111.77 -65.12
N LYS A 568 13.22 111.99 -65.56
CA LYS A 568 14.41 111.73 -64.74
C LYS A 568 14.44 112.61 -63.48
N ASP A 569 14.10 113.89 -63.59
CA ASP A 569 14.09 114.81 -62.46
C ASP A 569 13.03 114.41 -61.41
N VAL A 570 11.87 113.91 -61.88
CA VAL A 570 10.83 113.35 -60.99
C VAL A 570 11.35 112.13 -60.24
N ASN A 571 12.04 111.22 -60.93
CA ASN A 571 12.66 110.05 -60.29
C ASN A 571 13.74 110.44 -59.28
N ASP A 572 14.62 111.38 -59.63
CA ASP A 572 15.75 111.78 -58.79
C ASP A 572 15.30 112.58 -57.56
N THR A 573 14.22 113.38 -57.67
CA THR A 573 13.72 114.24 -56.58
C THR A 573 12.72 113.52 -55.67
N SER A 574 11.80 112.76 -56.25
CA SER A 574 10.66 112.16 -55.52
C SER A 574 10.78 110.64 -55.36
N GLY A 575 11.85 110.05 -55.88
CA GLY A 575 12.11 108.62 -55.87
C GLY A 575 11.38 107.86 -56.97
N HIS A 576 11.98 106.74 -57.39
CA HIS A 576 11.47 105.88 -58.46
C HIS A 576 10.00 105.45 -58.30
N LYS A 577 9.51 105.25 -57.07
CA LYS A 577 8.11 104.89 -56.82
C LYS A 577 7.11 105.95 -57.31
N VAL A 578 7.49 107.22 -57.26
CA VAL A 578 6.65 108.33 -57.73
C VAL A 578 6.70 108.41 -59.25
N GLY A 579 7.86 108.20 -59.87
CA GLY A 579 7.97 108.09 -61.32
C GLY A 579 7.23 106.88 -61.89
N ASP A 580 7.26 105.74 -61.22
CA ASP A 580 6.49 104.54 -61.59
C ASP A 580 4.97 104.82 -61.59
N ASN A 581 4.47 105.55 -60.59
CA ASN A 581 3.07 105.98 -60.56
C ASN A 581 2.73 106.99 -61.66
N LEU A 582 3.68 107.87 -62.01
CA LEU A 582 3.54 108.78 -63.14
C LEU A 582 3.44 107.99 -64.46
N LEU A 583 4.30 106.99 -64.67
CA LEU A 583 4.24 106.10 -65.83
C LEU A 583 2.91 105.33 -65.89
N ARG A 584 2.42 104.80 -64.77
CA ARG A 584 1.09 104.16 -64.73
C ARG A 584 -0.02 105.11 -65.12
N ARG A 585 -0.09 106.31 -64.55
CA ARG A 585 -1.10 107.32 -64.90
C ARG A 585 -1.03 107.77 -66.36
N VAL A 586 0.19 107.86 -66.91
CA VAL A 586 0.38 108.16 -68.33
C VAL A 586 -0.12 106.99 -69.18
N SER A 587 0.24 105.76 -68.84
CA SER A 587 -0.23 104.57 -69.57
C SER A 587 -1.75 104.40 -69.54
N GLU A 588 -2.39 104.70 -68.40
CA GLU A 588 -3.86 104.72 -68.27
C GLU A 588 -4.50 105.77 -69.18
N ARG A 589 -3.91 106.96 -69.31
CA ARG A 589 -4.42 108.01 -70.23
C ARG A 589 -4.23 107.69 -71.70
N LEU A 590 -3.27 106.83 -72.03
CA LEU A 590 -2.96 106.42 -73.40
C LEU A 590 -3.71 105.16 -73.82
N ARG A 591 -4.30 104.43 -72.86
CA ARG A 591 -5.22 103.34 -73.17
C ARG A 591 -6.45 103.94 -73.85
N ILE A 592 -6.61 103.61 -75.12
CA ILE A 592 -7.88 103.72 -75.82
C ILE A 592 -8.69 102.51 -75.34
N GLU A 593 -9.90 102.72 -74.82
CA GLU A 593 -10.83 101.62 -74.51
C GLU A 593 -11.17 100.78 -75.74
#